data_AF-A0A5B9E9J3-F1
#
_entry.id   AF-A0A5B9E9J3-F1
#
_cell.length_a   1.000
_cell.length_b   1.000
_cell.length_c   1.000
_cell.angle_alpha   90.00
_cell.angle_beta   90.00
_cell.angle_gamma   90.00
#
_symmetry.space_group_name_H-M   'P 1'
#
loop_
_entity.id
_entity.type
_entity.pdbx_description
1 polymer ?
#
loop_
_entity_poly.entity_id
_entity_poly.type
_entity_poly.pdbx_seq_one_letter_code
_entity_poly.pdbx_strand_id
1 'polypeptide(L)'
;MITMNIGHVIQYATLFSLLMGGLGVAVAVFNHRVQVKTQIFLAMSAQYDGLLKNSSPSFWLNVPDGTELPERTEELTISMLRFCTLVSLTYLLFCERRVPKRMWELMLRSAERRFRSPLFVREWEHLRIEFESFPEFISLVASVHRMTPGIETLGSEPVLHAQKEGRRLPC
;
A
#
# COMPACT_ATOMS: atom_id res chain seq x y z
N MET A 1 7.60 -39.22 -58.10
CA MET A 1 6.65 -38.35 -57.36
C MET A 1 6.70 -38.54 -55.83
N ILE A 2 7.69 -39.25 -55.27
CA ILE A 2 7.82 -39.50 -53.81
C ILE A 2 8.84 -38.54 -53.17
N THR A 3 9.89 -38.18 -53.91
CA THR A 3 10.96 -37.26 -53.48
C THR A 3 10.47 -35.83 -53.20
N MET A 4 9.48 -35.34 -53.96
CA MET A 4 8.91 -33.99 -53.78
C MET A 4 8.08 -33.87 -52.49
N ASN A 5 7.50 -34.97 -51.99
CA ASN A 5 6.68 -35.00 -50.79
C ASN A 5 7.55 -35.02 -49.51
N ILE A 6 8.69 -35.72 -49.56
CA ILE A 6 9.64 -35.84 -48.43
C ILE A 6 10.29 -34.48 -48.09
N GLY A 7 10.64 -33.69 -49.11
CA GLY A 7 11.21 -32.35 -48.90
C GLY A 7 10.25 -31.40 -48.18
N HIS A 8 8.97 -31.41 -48.57
CA HIS A 8 7.94 -30.64 -47.88
C HIS A 8 7.71 -31.12 -46.44
N VAL A 9 7.68 -32.44 -46.21
CA VAL A 9 7.54 -33.01 -44.85
C VAL A 9 8.68 -32.56 -43.94
N ILE A 10 9.93 -32.60 -44.42
CA ILE A 10 11.10 -32.14 -43.64
C ILE A 10 10.99 -30.64 -43.35
N GLN A 11 10.63 -29.83 -44.35
CA GLN A 11 10.47 -28.39 -44.19
C GLN A 11 9.38 -28.04 -43.17
N TYR A 12 8.22 -28.71 -43.21
CA TYR A 12 7.16 -28.53 -42.22
C TYR A 12 7.60 -28.98 -40.83
N ALA A 13 8.34 -30.08 -40.71
CA ALA A 13 8.86 -30.56 -39.43
C ALA A 13 9.84 -29.56 -38.80
N THR A 14 10.75 -28.99 -39.58
CA THR A 14 11.69 -27.97 -39.09
C THR A 14 10.96 -26.70 -38.65
N LEU A 15 9.98 -26.24 -39.43
CA LEU A 15 9.20 -25.04 -39.13
C LEU A 15 8.35 -25.23 -37.87
N PHE A 16 7.74 -26.41 -37.71
CA PHE A 16 7.01 -26.79 -36.51
C PHE A 16 7.91 -26.88 -35.29
N SER A 17 9.11 -27.45 -35.42
CA SER A 17 10.08 -27.54 -34.33
C SER A 17 10.58 -26.16 -33.90
N LEU A 18 10.77 -25.24 -34.84
CA LEU A 18 11.13 -23.84 -34.55
C LEU A 18 10.00 -23.12 -33.81
N LEU A 19 8.76 -23.30 -34.25
CA LEU A 19 7.57 -22.73 -33.60
C LEU A 19 7.39 -23.27 -32.18
N MET A 20 7.54 -24.58 -31.98
CA MET A 20 7.46 -25.19 -30.65
C MET A 20 8.60 -24.74 -29.74
N GLY A 21 9.82 -24.59 -30.27
CA GLY A 21 10.93 -24.02 -29.52
C GLY A 21 10.65 -22.57 -29.09
N GLY A 22 10.17 -21.74 -30.01
CA GLY A 22 9.79 -20.35 -29.72
C GLY A 22 8.66 -20.24 -28.70
N LEU A 23 7.63 -21.09 -28.81
CA LEU A 23 6.53 -21.14 -27.87
C LEU A 23 7.00 -21.58 -26.48
N GLY A 24 7.91 -22.55 -26.41
CA GLY A 24 8.53 -23.00 -25.16
C GLY A 24 9.28 -21.87 -24.44
N VAL A 25 10.08 -21.09 -25.17
CA VAL A 25 10.77 -19.91 -24.61
C VAL A 25 9.77 -18.86 -24.13
N ALA A 26 8.72 -18.57 -24.90
CA ALA A 26 7.70 -17.61 -24.51
C ALA A 26 6.97 -18.02 -23.21
N VAL A 27 6.58 -19.30 -23.09
CA VAL A 27 5.96 -19.85 -21.88
C VAL A 27 6.94 -19.82 -20.71
N ALA A 28 8.21 -20.14 -20.93
CA ALA A 28 9.23 -20.07 -19.87
C ALA A 28 9.40 -18.64 -19.34
N VAL A 29 9.46 -17.63 -20.22
CA VAL A 29 9.52 -16.22 -19.82
C VAL A 29 8.25 -15.81 -19.08
N PHE A 30 7.07 -16.22 -19.54
CA PHE A 30 5.81 -15.92 -18.87
C PHE A 30 5.76 -16.52 -17.46
N ASN A 31 6.10 -17.80 -17.32
CA ASN A 31 6.15 -18.49 -16.04
C ASN A 31 7.19 -17.87 -15.10
N HIS A 32 8.37 -17.50 -15.61
CA HIS A 32 9.39 -16.83 -14.80
C HIS A 32 8.90 -15.46 -14.30
N ARG A 33 8.23 -14.68 -15.15
CA ARG A 33 7.60 -13.41 -14.77
C ARG A 33 6.51 -13.58 -13.72
N VAL A 34 5.74 -14.67 -13.77
CA VAL A 34 4.72 -15.00 -12.76
C VAL A 34 5.37 -15.45 -11.45
N GLN A 35 6.39 -16.33 -11.51
CA GLN A 35 7.10 -16.83 -10.33
C GLN A 35 7.79 -15.72 -9.55
N VAL A 36 8.47 -14.79 -10.23
CA VAL A 36 9.13 -13.64 -9.56
C VAL A 36 8.10 -12.77 -8.84
N LYS A 37 6.93 -12.52 -9.46
CA LYS A 37 5.85 -11.74 -8.83
C LYS A 37 5.33 -12.42 -7.56
N THR A 38 5.12 -13.74 -7.60
CA THR A 38 4.61 -14.51 -6.46
C THR A 38 5.63 -14.60 -5.33
N GLN A 39 6.92 -14.79 -5.64
CA GLN A 39 7.98 -14.83 -4.62
C GLN A 39 8.14 -13.48 -3.91
N ILE A 40 8.13 -12.37 -4.65
CA ILE A 40 8.17 -11.03 -4.04
C ILE A 40 6.95 -10.83 -3.16
N PHE A 41 5.75 -11.20 -3.63
CA PHE A 41 4.54 -11.11 -2.81
C PHE A 41 4.64 -11.95 -1.53
N LEU A 42 5.11 -13.20 -1.62
CA LEU A 42 5.30 -14.07 -0.47
C LEU A 42 6.29 -13.50 0.53
N ALA A 43 7.47 -13.06 0.07
CA ALA A 43 8.49 -12.46 0.93
C ALA A 43 7.98 -11.18 1.61
N MET A 44 7.31 -10.31 0.85
CA MET A 44 6.70 -9.09 1.38
C MET A 44 5.58 -9.39 2.37
N SER A 45 4.72 -10.37 2.07
CA SER A 45 3.62 -10.76 2.96
C SER A 45 4.12 -11.41 4.25
N ALA A 46 5.22 -12.18 4.20
CA ALA A 46 5.86 -12.75 5.38
C ALA A 46 6.49 -11.67 6.26
N GLN A 47 7.13 -10.67 5.65
CA GLN A 47 7.58 -9.47 6.40
C GLN A 47 6.39 -8.71 6.99
N TYR A 48 5.29 -8.58 6.25
CA TYR A 48 4.08 -7.92 6.72
C TYR A 48 3.46 -8.66 7.92
N ASP A 49 3.34 -9.99 7.86
CA ASP A 49 2.81 -10.83 8.94
C ASP A 49 3.72 -10.80 10.17
N GLY A 50 5.04 -10.85 9.98
CA GLY A 50 6.02 -10.68 11.05
C GLY A 50 5.94 -9.30 11.72
N LEU A 51 5.72 -8.25 10.93
CA LEU A 51 5.54 -6.90 11.47
C LEU A 51 4.21 -6.73 12.20
N LEU A 52 3.11 -7.27 11.64
CA LEU A 52 1.79 -7.25 12.30
C LEU A 52 1.78 -8.02 13.62
N LYS A 53 2.46 -9.17 13.70
CA LYS A 53 2.56 -9.96 14.93
C LYS A 53 3.39 -9.28 16.03
N ASN A 54 4.42 -8.54 15.62
CA ASN A 54 5.31 -7.85 16.56
C ASN A 54 4.87 -6.41 16.89
N SER A 55 3.98 -5.82 16.08
CA SER A 55 3.40 -4.50 16.35
C SER A 55 2.13 -4.66 17.18
N SER A 56 2.11 -4.06 18.38
CA SER A 56 0.94 -4.09 19.26
C SER A 56 -0.33 -3.61 18.51
N PRO A 57 -1.35 -4.48 18.30
CA PRO A 57 -2.56 -4.15 17.54
C PRO A 57 -3.35 -2.98 18.14
N SER A 58 -3.24 -2.80 19.46
CA SER A 58 -3.89 -1.76 20.25
C SER A 58 -3.46 -0.36 19.84
N PHE A 59 -2.23 -0.20 19.36
CA PHE A 59 -1.67 1.11 19.03
C PHE A 59 -2.23 1.70 17.72
N TRP A 60 -2.68 0.84 16.81
CA TRP A 60 -2.97 1.22 15.43
C TRP A 60 -4.46 1.16 15.06
N LEU A 61 -5.27 0.40 15.80
CA LEU A 61 -6.64 0.08 15.41
C LEU A 61 -7.72 0.89 16.14
N ASN A 62 -7.44 1.47 17.31
CA ASN A 62 -8.47 2.06 18.16
C ASN A 62 -7.99 3.32 18.89
N VAL A 63 -7.71 4.41 18.17
CA VAL A 63 -7.76 5.74 18.80
C VAL A 63 -9.06 6.40 18.31
N PRO A 64 -10.16 6.33 19.09
CA PRO A 64 -11.35 7.11 18.82
C PRO A 64 -11.03 8.60 18.75
N ASP A 65 -11.73 9.34 17.89
CA ASP A 65 -11.66 10.80 17.87
C ASP A 65 -12.02 11.34 19.27
N GLY A 66 -11.08 12.06 19.89
CA GLY A 66 -11.24 12.66 21.22
C GLY A 66 -10.54 11.96 22.39
N THR A 67 -9.88 10.82 22.17
CA THR A 67 -9.01 10.21 23.17
C THR A 67 -7.61 10.85 23.13
N GLU A 68 -6.98 11.09 24.28
CA GLU A 68 -5.59 11.55 24.34
C GLU A 68 -4.70 10.60 23.53
N LEU A 69 -3.98 11.15 22.54
CA LEU A 69 -3.07 10.35 21.74
C LEU A 69 -2.04 9.71 22.67
N PRO A 70 -1.70 8.43 22.46
CA PRO A 70 -0.65 7.78 23.23
C PRO A 70 0.61 8.64 23.28
N GLU A 71 1.23 8.69 24.46
CA GLU A 71 2.50 9.35 24.66
C GLU A 71 3.53 8.77 23.68
N ARG A 72 4.44 9.62 23.21
CA ARG A 72 5.49 9.20 22.28
C ARG A 72 6.45 8.27 23.01
N THR A 73 6.34 6.98 22.74
CA THR A 73 7.26 5.95 23.26
C THR A 73 8.23 5.50 22.18
N GLU A 74 9.43 5.05 22.58
CA GLU A 74 10.41 4.50 21.63
C GLU A 74 9.87 3.29 20.87
N GLU A 75 9.08 2.44 21.53
CA GLU A 75 8.43 1.29 20.92
C GLU A 75 7.48 1.70 19.78
N LEU A 76 6.76 2.81 19.95
CA LEU A 76 5.90 3.36 18.92
C LEU A 76 6.72 3.84 17.73
N THR A 77 7.76 4.63 17.96
CA THR A 77 8.64 5.15 16.91
C THR A 77 9.27 4.00 16.11
N ILE A 78 9.76 2.96 16.79
CA ILE A 78 10.33 1.76 16.15
C ILE A 78 9.28 1.03 15.32
N SER A 79 8.06 0.88 15.84
CA SER A 79 6.95 0.24 15.14
C SER A 79 6.54 1.02 13.87
N MET A 80 6.44 2.34 13.98
CA MET A 80 6.16 3.23 12.85
C MET A 80 7.27 3.18 11.80
N LEU A 81 8.53 3.24 12.24
CA LEU A 81 9.68 3.19 11.34
C LEU A 81 9.72 1.88 10.57
N ARG A 82 9.51 0.74 11.24
CA ARG A 82 9.41 -0.58 10.59
C ARG A 82 8.29 -0.62 9.56
N PHE A 83 7.14 -0.05 9.87
CA PHE A 83 6.04 0.07 8.90
C PHE A 83 6.42 0.95 7.71
N CYS A 84 7.01 2.13 7.93
CA CYS A 84 7.46 3.01 6.86
C CYS A 84 8.50 2.33 5.96
N THR A 85 9.48 1.63 6.54
CA THR A 85 10.50 0.88 5.81
C THR A 85 9.88 -0.20 4.93
N LEU A 86 8.86 -0.91 5.41
CA LEU A 86 8.16 -1.90 4.62
C LEU A 86 7.46 -1.27 3.41
N VAL A 87 6.73 -0.17 3.62
CA VAL A 87 6.03 0.52 2.52
C VAL A 87 7.02 1.14 1.55
N SER A 88 8.13 1.71 2.02
CA SER A 88 9.16 2.32 1.18
C SER A 88 9.88 1.27 0.32
N LEU A 89 10.26 0.12 0.88
CA LEU A 89 10.82 -1.00 0.10
C LEU A 89 9.84 -1.51 -0.95
N THR A 90 8.55 -1.64 -0.58
CA THR A 90 7.51 -2.03 -1.54
C THR A 90 7.39 -1.02 -2.68
N TYR A 91 7.44 0.27 -2.35
CA TYR A 91 7.33 1.35 -3.31
C TYR A 91 8.53 1.37 -4.27
N LEU A 92 9.74 1.14 -3.76
CA LEU A 92 10.94 0.98 -4.58
C LEU A 92 10.77 -0.18 -5.58
N LEU A 93 10.30 -1.34 -5.12
CA LEU A 93 10.04 -2.49 -5.99
C LEU A 93 8.93 -2.22 -7.02
N PHE A 94 7.95 -1.37 -6.68
CA PHE A 94 6.93 -0.91 -7.62
C PHE A 94 7.53 0.02 -8.69
N CYS A 95 8.37 0.98 -8.30
CA CYS A 95 9.11 1.85 -9.23
C CYS A 95 9.99 1.03 -10.19
N GLU A 96 10.63 -0.03 -9.71
CA GLU A 96 11.38 -0.99 -10.53
C GLU A 96 10.51 -1.96 -11.35
N ARG A 97 9.19 -1.82 -11.31
CA ARG A 97 8.21 -2.69 -12.01
C ARG A 97 8.29 -4.17 -11.62
N ARG A 98 8.84 -4.47 -10.45
CA ARG A 98 8.89 -5.83 -9.89
C ARG A 98 7.59 -6.21 -9.18
N VAL A 99 6.86 -5.20 -8.69
CA VAL A 99 5.51 -5.35 -8.12
C VAL A 99 4.46 -4.94 -9.16
N PRO A 100 3.44 -5.77 -9.44
CA PRO A 100 2.33 -5.39 -10.30
C PRO A 100 1.56 -4.19 -9.73
N LYS A 101 1.16 -3.25 -10.61
CA LYS A 101 0.42 -2.04 -10.22
C LYS A 101 -0.80 -2.33 -9.35
N ARG A 102 -1.61 -3.34 -9.72
CA ARG A 102 -2.80 -3.74 -8.95
C ARG A 102 -2.46 -4.18 -7.51
N MET A 103 -1.31 -4.82 -7.32
CA MET A 103 -0.86 -5.28 -6.01
C MET A 103 -0.37 -4.11 -5.16
N TRP A 104 0.38 -3.20 -5.78
CA TRP A 104 0.77 -1.94 -5.16
C TRP A 104 -0.44 -1.12 -4.72
N GLU A 105 -1.45 -0.94 -5.59
CA GLU A 105 -2.67 -0.19 -5.26
C GLU A 105 -3.42 -0.78 -4.05
N LEU A 106 -3.49 -2.12 -3.93
CA LEU A 106 -4.12 -2.77 -2.78
C LEU A 106 -3.35 -2.53 -1.48
N MET A 107 -2.01 -2.64 -1.51
CA MET A 107 -1.17 -2.32 -0.35
C MET A 107 -1.20 -0.83 -0.01
N LEU A 108 -1.19 0.05 -1.01
CA LEU A 108 -1.22 1.48 -0.80
C LEU A 108 -2.54 1.90 -0.14
N ARG A 109 -3.68 1.35 -0.56
CA ARG A 109 -4.98 1.61 0.10
C ARG A 109 -4.98 1.25 1.58
N SER A 110 -4.34 0.16 1.98
CA SER A 110 -4.25 -0.22 3.39
C SER A 110 -3.27 0.68 4.15
N ALA A 111 -2.14 1.04 3.53
CA ALA A 111 -1.15 1.94 4.10
C ALA A 111 -1.66 3.38 4.24
N GLU A 112 -2.44 3.85 3.27
CA GLU A 112 -3.04 5.18 3.26
C GLU A 112 -3.90 5.46 4.49
N ARG A 113 -4.71 4.48 4.91
CA ARG A 113 -5.51 4.59 6.14
C ARG A 113 -4.60 4.82 7.35
N ARG A 114 -3.43 4.19 7.39
CA ARG A 114 -2.47 4.34 8.48
C ARG A 114 -1.70 5.65 8.39
N PHE A 115 -1.30 6.08 7.20
CA PHE A 115 -0.63 7.37 6.98
C PHE A 115 -1.51 8.56 7.33
N ARG A 116 -2.83 8.45 7.14
CA ARG A 116 -3.81 9.47 7.54
C ARG A 116 -4.15 9.46 9.03
N SER A 117 -3.66 8.49 9.81
CA SER A 117 -3.90 8.47 11.24
C SER A 117 -3.27 9.71 11.91
N PRO A 118 -3.99 10.42 12.80
CA PRO A 118 -3.45 11.59 13.52
C PRO A 118 -2.14 11.29 14.24
N LEU A 119 -2.02 10.07 14.77
CA LEU A 119 -0.82 9.55 15.40
C LEU A 119 0.36 9.50 14.42
N PHE A 120 0.13 9.02 13.20
CA PHE A 120 1.18 8.96 12.19
C PHE A 120 1.59 10.35 11.71
N VAL A 121 0.63 11.26 11.51
CA VAL A 121 0.93 12.64 11.09
C VAL A 121 1.81 13.35 12.13
N ARG A 122 1.55 13.15 13.43
CA ARG A 122 2.38 13.70 14.52
C ARG A 122 3.81 13.17 14.48
N GLU A 123 3.99 11.87 14.27
CA GLU A 123 5.31 11.23 14.27
C GLU A 123 6.09 11.42 12.96
N TRP A 124 5.39 11.64 11.83
CA TRP A 124 5.96 11.69 10.50
C TRP A 124 7.08 12.74 10.36
N GLU A 125 6.96 13.89 11.02
CA GLU A 125 7.97 14.96 10.91
C GLU A 125 9.33 14.54 11.48
N HIS A 126 9.36 13.59 12.42
CA HIS A 126 10.60 13.04 12.96
C HIS A 126 11.08 11.86 12.11
N LEU A 127 10.14 11.03 11.63
CA LEU A 127 10.47 9.84 10.84
C LEU A 127 10.95 10.15 9.42
N ARG A 128 10.49 11.25 8.80
CA ARG A 128 10.87 11.64 7.42
C ARG A 128 12.39 11.80 7.22
N ILE A 129 13.11 12.14 8.28
CA ILE A 129 14.57 12.37 8.24
C ILE A 129 15.28 11.06 7.84
N GLU A 130 14.79 9.92 8.33
CA GLU A 130 15.31 8.59 8.00
C GLU A 130 15.12 8.22 6.51
N PHE A 131 14.25 8.94 5.80
CA PHE A 131 13.92 8.68 4.40
C PHE A 131 14.39 9.79 3.44
N GLU A 132 15.24 10.73 3.88
CA GLU A 132 15.74 11.82 3.02
C GLU A 132 16.48 11.33 1.77
N SER A 133 17.15 10.17 1.87
CA SER A 133 17.79 9.50 0.74
C SER A 133 16.81 8.92 -0.27
N PHE A 134 15.50 8.91 0.03
CA PHE A 134 14.45 8.37 -0.82
C PHE A 134 13.27 9.36 -0.98
N PRO A 135 13.47 10.47 -1.71
CA PRO A 135 12.52 11.57 -1.81
C PRO A 135 11.18 11.17 -2.47
N GLU A 136 11.17 10.15 -3.33
CA GLU A 136 9.95 9.66 -3.96
C GLU A 136 8.98 9.09 -2.93
N PHE A 137 9.48 8.42 -1.89
CA PHE A 137 8.64 7.91 -0.81
C PHE A 137 8.11 9.06 0.08
N ILE A 138 8.94 10.06 0.36
CA ILE A 138 8.49 11.27 1.07
C ILE A 138 7.34 11.94 0.28
N SER A 139 7.50 12.07 -1.04
CA SER A 139 6.45 12.62 -1.92
C SER A 139 5.18 11.78 -1.91
N LEU A 140 5.30 10.44 -1.86
CA LEU A 140 4.15 9.55 -1.74
C LEU A 140 3.38 9.84 -0.45
N VAL A 141 4.05 9.84 0.70
CA VAL A 141 3.40 10.09 2.01
C VAL A 141 2.78 11.50 2.06
N ALA A 142 3.51 12.51 1.57
CA ALA A 142 2.99 13.87 1.47
C ALA A 142 1.74 13.97 0.58
N SER A 143 1.66 13.21 -0.52
CA SER A 143 0.46 13.17 -1.36
C SER A 143 -0.75 12.59 -0.62
N VAL A 144 -0.53 11.60 0.25
CA VAL A 144 -1.59 10.98 1.06
C VAL A 144 -2.11 11.95 2.12
N HIS A 145 -1.22 12.71 2.76
CA HIS A 145 -1.59 13.75 3.74
C HIS A 145 -2.35 14.92 3.10
N ARG A 146 -1.95 15.34 1.89
CA ARG A 146 -2.65 16.38 1.12
C ARG A 146 -4.04 15.96 0.64
N MET A 147 -4.28 14.66 0.49
CA MET A 147 -5.57 14.10 0.05
C MET A 147 -6.59 13.98 1.19
N THR A 148 -6.43 14.76 2.27
CA THR A 148 -7.47 14.91 3.29
C THR A 148 -8.61 15.74 2.68
N PRO A 149 -9.80 15.16 2.40
CA PRO A 149 -10.93 15.98 2.03
C PRO A 149 -11.24 16.88 3.22
N GLY A 150 -11.53 18.14 2.92
CA GLY A 150 -11.93 19.10 3.93
C GLY A 150 -12.94 18.45 4.88
N ILE A 151 -12.73 18.68 6.16
CA ILE A 151 -13.86 18.89 7.05
C ILE A 151 -14.68 19.97 6.34
N GLU A 152 -15.75 19.56 5.66
CA GLU A 152 -16.82 20.48 5.31
C GLU A 152 -17.23 21.11 6.63
N THR A 153 -16.79 22.35 6.77
CA THR A 153 -17.37 23.36 7.62
C THR A 153 -18.82 23.52 7.16
N LEU A 154 -19.69 22.59 7.51
CA LEU A 154 -21.11 22.83 7.53
C LEU A 154 -21.35 23.77 8.71
N GLY A 155 -21.36 25.06 8.39
CA GLY A 155 -21.61 26.11 9.34
C GLY A 155 -22.87 25.85 10.15
N SER A 156 -22.78 26.13 11.44
CA SER A 156 -23.74 27.00 12.10
C SER A 156 -23.00 27.73 13.20
N GLU A 157 -22.79 29.02 12.95
CA GLU A 157 -22.31 30.02 13.88
C GLU A 157 -23.19 30.12 15.15
N PRO A 158 -22.71 30.80 16.20
CA PRO A 158 -23.25 30.73 17.55
C PRO A 158 -24.49 31.61 17.71
N VAL A 159 -25.49 31.14 18.46
CA VAL A 159 -26.54 32.02 18.98
C VAL A 159 -26.59 31.89 20.50
N LEU A 160 -25.92 32.84 21.14
CA LEU A 160 -26.12 33.21 22.54
C LEU A 160 -27.16 34.35 22.58
N HIS A 161 -28.34 34.09 23.14
CA HIS A 161 -29.05 34.90 24.15
C HIS A 161 -30.59 34.79 24.12
N ALA A 162 -31.14 34.97 25.33
CA ALA A 162 -32.50 35.35 25.72
C ALA A 162 -33.53 34.19 25.81
N GLN A 163 -33.81 33.65 27.00
CA GLN A 163 -34.54 34.24 28.15
C GLN A 163 -36.07 34.32 27.94
N LYS A 164 -36.77 33.82 28.98
CA LYS A 164 -38.14 34.08 29.46
C LYS A 164 -39.29 33.14 29.04
N GLU A 165 -39.65 32.35 30.06
CA GLU A 165 -40.96 32.42 30.76
C GLU A 165 -42.12 31.55 30.25
N GLY A 166 -42.53 30.62 31.13
CA GLY A 166 -43.95 30.43 31.42
C GLY A 166 -44.60 29.16 30.91
N ARG A 167 -44.64 28.12 31.77
CA ARG A 167 -45.94 27.54 32.13
C ARG A 167 -45.89 26.71 33.41
N ARG A 168 -46.69 27.15 34.38
CA ARG A 168 -47.13 26.40 35.56
C ARG A 168 -47.96 25.19 35.11
N LEU A 169 -47.89 24.11 35.89
CA LEU A 169 -48.96 23.13 36.05
C LEU A 169 -49.28 23.07 37.55
N PRO A 170 -50.53 23.30 37.99
CA PRO A 170 -50.97 22.97 39.33
C PRO A 170 -51.50 21.53 39.39
N CYS A 171 -51.55 21.01 40.62
CA CYS A 171 -52.25 19.84 41.16
C CYS A 171 -53.04 18.94 40.21
#